data_AF-A0A957QPN4-F1
#
_entry.id   AF-A0A957QPN4-F1
#
_cell.length_a   1.000
_cell.length_b   1.000
_cell.length_c   1.000
_cell.angle_alpha   90.00
_cell.angle_beta   90.00
_cell.angle_gamma   90.00
#
_symmetry.space_group_name_H-M   'P 1'
#
loop_
_entity.id
_entity.type
_entity.pdbx_description
1 polymer ?
#
loop_
_entity_poly.entity_id
_entity_poly.type
_entity_poly.pdbx_seq_one_letter_code
_entity_poly.pdbx_strand_id
1 'polypeptide(L)' 'PQTSAFQVPEYSGNIHVLTGRFIRGAHQHNIAVHVWTVNETEEMQRFIDLGVDGIITDRPDRLLDLLGR' A
#
# COMPACT_ATOMS: atom_id res chain seq x y z
N PRO A 1 19.73 8.89 6.24
CA PRO A 1 18.79 9.22 5.12
C PRO A 1 17.47 9.78 5.67
N GLN A 2 17.01 10.94 5.17
CA GLN A 2 15.61 11.34 5.37
C GLN A 2 14.77 10.43 4.48
N THR A 3 13.98 9.55 5.08
CA THR A 3 12.99 8.74 4.37
C THR A 3 11.61 9.36 4.59
N SER A 4 10.84 9.49 3.52
CA SER A 4 9.47 10.00 3.56
C SER A 4 8.54 8.91 3.03
N ALA A 5 7.34 8.83 3.61
CA ALA A 5 6.32 7.91 3.19
C ALA A 5 4.94 8.58 3.21
N PHE A 6 4.12 8.28 2.22
CA PHE A 6 2.69 8.54 2.27
C PHE A 6 1.98 7.37 2.90
N GLN A 7 1.10 7.64 3.87
CA GLN A 7 0.16 6.67 4.40
C GLN A 7 -1.25 7.10 4.01
N VAL A 8 -1.89 6.36 3.13
CA VAL A 8 -3.15 6.77 2.50
C VAL A 8 -4.18 5.64 2.48
N PRO A 9 -5.48 5.95 2.53
CA PRO A 9 -6.50 4.97 2.21
C PRO A 9 -6.52 4.72 0.70
N GLU A 10 -7.18 3.64 0.25
CA GLU A 10 -7.45 3.46 -1.18
C GLU A 10 -8.33 4.61 -1.73
N TYR A 11 -9.39 4.93 -0.99
CA TYR A 11 -10.33 6.00 -1.32
C TYR A 11 -10.45 7.02 -0.19
N SER A 12 -10.56 8.29 -0.56
CA SER A 12 -10.90 9.39 0.33
C SER A 12 -12.15 10.09 -0.19
N GLY A 13 -13.31 9.71 0.34
CA GLY A 13 -14.61 10.08 -0.25
C GLY A 13 -14.71 9.53 -1.68
N ASN A 14 -15.01 10.40 -2.64
CA ASN A 14 -15.12 10.02 -4.06
C ASN A 14 -13.77 10.00 -4.81
N ILE A 15 -12.66 10.26 -4.12
CA ILE A 15 -11.33 10.29 -4.73
C ILE A 15 -10.69 8.93 -4.58
N HIS A 16 -10.35 8.30 -5.71
CA HIS A 16 -9.49 7.12 -5.73
C HIS A 16 -8.03 7.60 -5.58
N VAL A 17 -7.49 7.50 -4.36
CA VAL A 17 -6.15 8.00 -4.02
C VAL A 17 -5.08 7.04 -4.54
N LEU A 18 -5.23 5.76 -4.21
CA LEU A 18 -4.20 4.75 -4.44
C LEU A 18 -4.26 4.18 -5.86
N THR A 19 -3.86 5.02 -6.82
CA THR A 19 -3.75 4.64 -8.22
C THR A 19 -2.30 4.32 -8.59
N GLY A 20 -2.09 3.52 -9.64
CA GLY A 20 -0.73 3.28 -10.15
C GLY A 20 -0.01 4.57 -10.60
N ARG A 21 -0.75 5.61 -11.01
CA ARG A 21 -0.17 6.93 -11.31
C ARG A 21 0.36 7.60 -10.04
N PHE A 22 -0.39 7.55 -8.94
CA PHE A 22 0.03 8.09 -7.65
C PHE A 22 1.30 7.41 -7.15
N ILE A 23 1.32 6.08 -7.15
CA ILE A 23 2.48 5.28 -6.70
C ILE A 23 3.73 5.62 -7.53
N ARG A 24 3.63 5.58 -8.86
CA ARG A 24 4.77 5.96 -9.73
C ARG A 24 5.27 7.38 -9.46
N GLY A 25 4.38 8.33 -9.21
CA GLY A 25 4.76 9.71 -8.90
C GLY A 25 5.48 9.83 -7.56
N ALA A 26 5.04 9.10 -6.53
CA ALA A 26 5.71 9.05 -5.24
C ALA A 26 7.10 8.42 -5.35
N HIS A 27 7.22 7.28 -6.05
CA HIS A 27 8.49 6.59 -6.28
C HIS A 27 9.50 7.46 -7.03
N GLN A 28 9.07 8.27 -8.02
CA GLN A 28 9.95 9.22 -8.72
C GLN A 28 10.58 10.28 -7.79
N HIS A 29 9.97 10.54 -6.63
CA HIS A 29 10.47 11.45 -5.61
C HIS A 29 11.14 10.72 -4.44
N ASN A 30 11.38 9.41 -4.56
CA ASN A 30 11.91 8.56 -3.50
C ASN A 30 11.03 8.55 -2.23
N ILE A 31 9.70 8.62 -2.43
CA ILE A 31 8.71 8.56 -1.35
C ILE A 31 8.03 7.19 -1.40
N ALA A 32 8.05 6.46 -0.29
CA ALA A 32 7.35 5.18 -0.14
C ALA A 32 5.83 5.39 -0.01
N VAL A 33 5.03 4.40 -0.41
CA VAL A 33 3.57 4.44 -0.31
C VAL A 33 3.08 3.26 0.52
N HIS A 34 2.40 3.57 1.63
CA HIS A 34 1.74 2.58 2.48
C HIS A 34 0.24 2.75 2.43
N VAL A 35 -0.49 1.64 2.38
CA VAL A 35 -1.96 1.61 2.45
C VAL A 35 -2.44 1.11 3.80
N TRP A 36 -3.52 1.71 4.31
CA TRP A 36 -4.19 1.29 5.55
C TRP A 36 -5.72 1.33 5.42
N THR A 37 -6.49 0.59 6.20
CA THR A 37 -6.15 -0.69 6.85
C THR A 37 -6.69 -1.81 5.98
N VAL A 38 -5.86 -2.77 5.58
CA VAL A 38 -6.25 -3.82 4.62
C VAL A 38 -6.24 -5.17 5.33
N ASN A 39 -7.38 -5.85 5.42
CA ASN A 39 -7.52 -7.08 6.19
C ASN A 39 -7.82 -8.32 5.33
N GLU A 40 -8.24 -8.13 4.08
CA GLU A 40 -8.55 -9.21 3.15
C GLU A 40 -7.37 -9.53 2.22
N THR A 41 -7.07 -10.82 2.05
CA THR A 41 -5.89 -11.30 1.31
C THR A 41 -5.94 -10.95 -0.17
N GLU A 42 -7.14 -10.91 -0.76
CA GLU A 42 -7.33 -10.52 -2.17
C GLU A 42 -6.95 -9.05 -2.38
N GLU A 43 -7.31 -8.18 -1.45
CA GLU A 43 -6.93 -6.76 -1.48
C GLU A 43 -5.43 -6.59 -1.21
N MET A 44 -4.88 -7.35 -0.25
CA MET A 44 -3.44 -7.36 0.00
C MET A 44 -2.65 -7.71 -1.26
N GLN A 45 -3.02 -8.81 -1.94
CA GLN A 45 -2.39 -9.22 -3.20
C GLN A 45 -2.49 -8.12 -4.25
N ARG A 46 -3.69 -7.54 -4.42
CA ARG A 46 -3.91 -6.47 -5.39
C ARG A 46 -3.03 -5.25 -5.12
N PHE A 47 -2.85 -4.84 -3.86
CA PHE A 47 -1.99 -3.70 -3.54
C PHE A 47 -0.51 -4.02 -3.69
N ILE A 48 -0.09 -5.25 -3.35
CA ILE A 48 1.27 -5.74 -3.64
C ILE A 48 1.54 -5.66 -5.14
N ASP A 49 0.63 -6.19 -5.97
CA ASP A 49 0.75 -6.17 -7.42
C ASP A 49 0.73 -4.74 -7.99
N LEU A 50 0.01 -3.83 -7.34
CA LEU A 50 -0.03 -2.41 -7.68
C LEU A 50 1.28 -1.69 -7.34
N GLY A 51 2.10 -2.26 -6.46
CA GLY A 51 3.43 -1.75 -6.08
C GLY A 51 3.43 -0.86 -4.85
N VAL A 52 2.54 -1.07 -3.88
CA VAL A 52 2.69 -0.43 -2.56
C VAL A 52 3.92 -0.95 -1.83
N ASP A 53 4.57 -0.10 -1.06
CA ASP A 53 5.77 -0.43 -0.30
C ASP A 53 5.43 -1.01 1.09
N GLY A 54 4.19 -0.79 1.56
CA GLY A 54 3.73 -1.27 2.86
C GLY A 54 2.22 -1.42 2.95
N ILE A 55 1.80 -2.42 3.71
CA ILE A 55 0.39 -2.67 4.06
C ILE A 55 0.27 -2.61 5.57
N ILE A 56 -0.60 -1.74 6.06
CA ILE A 56 -1.02 -1.69 7.46
C ILE A 56 -2.26 -2.56 7.61
N THR A 57 -2.20 -3.55 8.49
CA THR A 57 -3.23 -4.59 8.64
C THR A 57 -3.40 -5.00 10.09
N ASP A 58 -4.62 -5.37 10.47
CA ASP A 58 -4.90 -6.07 11.74
C ASP A 58 -4.67 -7.58 11.63
N ARG A 59 -4.37 -8.07 10.42
CA ARG A 59 -4.15 -9.49 10.06
C ARG A 59 -2.73 -9.72 9.55
N PRO A 60 -1.69 -9.49 10.38
CA PRO A 60 -0.30 -9.71 9.97
C PRO A 60 -0.02 -11.18 9.65
N ASP A 61 -0.75 -12.11 10.25
CA ASP A 61 -0.73 -13.55 9.94
C ASP A 61 -0.96 -13.80 8.45
N ARG A 62 -2.05 -13.25 7.91
CA ARG A 62 -2.43 -13.44 6.50
C ARG A 62 -1.44 -12.80 5.54
N LEU A 63 -0.93 -11.63 5.89
CA LEU A 63 0.04 -10.93 5.06
C LEU A 63 1.38 -11.67 5.00
N LEU A 64 1.84 -12.24 6.13
CA LEU A 64 3.06 -13.04 6.16
C LEU A 64 2.93 -14.32 5.32
N ASP A 65 1.82 -15.04 5.47
CA ASP A 65 1.52 -16.23 4.65
C ASP A 65 1.56 -15.90 3.15
N LEU A 66 0.95 -14.79 2.74
CA LEU A 66 0.91 -14.34 1.35
C LEU A 66 2.29 -13.95 0.81
N LEU A 67 3.16 -13.40 1.66
CA LEU A 67 4.56 -13.10 1.33
C LEU A 67 5.49 -14.32 1.40
N GLY A 68 4.97 -15.49 1.79
CA GLY A 68 5.73 -16.73 1.95
C GLY A 68 6.76 -16.67 3.07
N ARG A 69 6.43 -16.04 4.20
CA ARG A 69 7.33 -15.81 5.34
C ARG A 69 6.87 -16.47 6.63
#